data_AF-A0A9P9DEQ2-F1
#
_entry.id   AF-A0A9P9DEQ2-F1
#
_cell.length_a   1.000
_cell.length_b   1.000
_cell.length_c   1.000
_cell.angle_alpha   90.00
_cell.angle_beta   90.00
_cell.angle_gamma   90.00
#
_symmetry.space_group_name_H-M   'P 1'
#
loop_
_entity.id
_entity.type
_entity.pdbx_description
1 polymer ?
#
loop_
_entity_poly.entity_id
_entity_poly.type
_entity_poly.pdbx_seq_one_letter_code
_entity_poly.pdbx_strand_id
1 'polypeptide(L)'
;MHQDIQYNAAFDLTLLVATARQSRYRITVILSALPSITSASDCTSVPSTLSEKKRKNATYIPSYQILATNSSVAQTFRKMAVAKTNSNDPITEDIAKAAAENGDSGKEIMPLLLDKRRAEVQITEDVIKAAAGNRESGKEIMALLLDKRGPEIQITEDVVKAAAENWESGKEIMALLFDKRGAEVQISEDVVKAAAGNEYNGKKVMALLFDKRGAEVPISEDVVKAAAGNGESGKEIMALLLNKCGPEIQISEDVVEAAAESKVQ
;
A
#
# COMPACT_ATOMS: atom_id res chain seq x y z
N MET A 1 29.44 42.56 -10.64
CA MET A 1 29.35 42.40 -9.17
C MET A 1 27.91 42.01 -8.87
N HIS A 2 27.58 40.71 -8.97
CA HIS A 2 27.46 39.80 -7.82
C HIS A 2 26.71 40.40 -6.62
N GLN A 3 25.47 39.97 -6.42
CA GLN A 3 25.11 39.19 -5.23
C GLN A 3 23.79 38.44 -5.42
N ASP A 4 23.82 37.20 -4.93
CA ASP A 4 22.84 36.12 -5.00
C ASP A 4 21.87 36.11 -3.78
N ILE A 5 20.90 35.17 -3.81
CA ILE A 5 20.30 34.42 -2.67
C ILE A 5 19.00 34.95 -2.02
N GLN A 6 17.83 34.45 -2.51
CA GLN A 6 16.90 33.49 -1.85
C GLN A 6 15.46 33.60 -2.42
N TYR A 7 15.11 32.71 -3.35
CA TYR A 7 13.71 32.42 -3.67
C TYR A 7 13.18 31.38 -2.67
N ASN A 8 12.35 31.81 -1.73
CA ASN A 8 11.73 30.93 -0.74
C ASN A 8 10.61 30.09 -1.38
N ALA A 9 10.75 28.76 -1.25
CA ALA A 9 9.82 27.73 -1.69
C ALA A 9 8.53 27.69 -0.85
N ALA A 10 7.72 28.74 -0.98
CA ALA A 10 6.42 28.86 -0.32
C ALA A 10 5.25 28.98 -1.32
N PHE A 11 5.36 28.35 -2.48
CA PHE A 11 4.28 28.29 -3.46
C PHE A 11 3.53 26.96 -3.38
N ASP A 12 2.31 27.07 -2.84
CA ASP A 12 1.11 26.30 -3.14
C ASP A 12 1.07 24.78 -2.94
N LEU A 13 0.69 24.42 -1.71
CA LEU A 13 -0.07 23.22 -1.36
C LEU A 13 -1.59 23.35 -1.70
N THR A 14 -1.98 24.35 -2.50
CA THR A 14 -3.39 24.73 -2.73
C THR A 14 -4.03 24.01 -3.93
N LEU A 15 -3.35 23.03 -4.55
CA LEU A 15 -3.83 22.39 -5.79
C LEU A 15 -3.98 20.86 -5.74
N LEU A 16 -4.35 20.27 -4.59
CA LEU A 16 -4.59 18.82 -4.50
C LEU A 16 -5.95 18.44 -3.89
N VAL A 17 -7.02 19.18 -4.22
CA VAL A 17 -8.39 18.81 -3.84
C VAL A 17 -9.38 18.82 -5.03
N ALA A 18 -8.91 19.01 -6.28
CA ALA A 18 -9.84 19.20 -7.40
C ALA A 18 -10.19 17.96 -8.25
N THR A 19 -9.76 16.74 -7.91
CA THR A 19 -10.14 15.54 -8.69
C THR A 19 -10.48 14.35 -7.81
N ALA A 20 -11.58 14.46 -7.06
CA ALA A 20 -12.38 13.30 -6.66
C ALA A 20 -13.72 13.36 -7.40
N ARG A 21 -13.69 13.11 -8.70
CA ARG A 21 -14.92 12.93 -9.51
C ARG A 21 -15.20 11.44 -9.59
N GLN A 22 -16.33 11.04 -8.99
CA GLN A 22 -17.02 9.74 -9.03
C GLN A 22 -16.68 8.68 -7.95
N SER A 23 -17.21 8.86 -6.74
CA SER A 23 -17.96 7.77 -6.06
C SER A 23 -18.91 8.34 -4.98
N ARG A 24 -20.20 8.31 -5.32
CA ARG A 24 -21.43 8.55 -4.53
C ARG A 24 -21.30 8.82 -3.01
N TYR A 25 -20.98 10.05 -2.60
CA TYR A 25 -21.55 10.65 -1.39
C TYR A 25 -21.77 12.16 -1.63
N ARG A 26 -23.03 12.60 -1.56
CA ARG A 26 -23.39 14.02 -1.66
C ARG A 26 -22.98 14.74 -0.38
N ILE A 27 -21.86 15.47 -0.41
CA ILE A 27 -21.56 16.50 0.58
C ILE A 27 -21.79 17.85 -0.11
N THR A 28 -22.87 18.52 0.26
CA THR A 28 -23.16 19.89 -0.18
C THR A 28 -22.24 20.84 0.60
N VAL A 29 -21.17 21.32 -0.03
CA VAL A 29 -20.34 22.40 0.54
C VAL A 29 -20.96 23.74 0.11
N ILE A 30 -21.53 24.47 1.07
CA ILE A 30 -21.97 25.85 0.87
C ILE A 30 -20.72 26.73 0.88
N LEU A 31 -20.19 27.07 -0.30
CA LEU A 31 -19.31 28.23 -0.46
C LEU A 31 -20.18 29.49 -0.40
N SER A 32 -20.17 30.21 0.71
CA SER A 32 -20.58 31.61 0.73
C SER A 32 -19.35 32.48 0.99
N ALA A 33 -18.84 33.02 -0.12
CA ALA A 33 -18.18 34.32 -0.28
C ALA A 33 -17.28 34.82 0.86
N LEU A 34 -15.97 34.88 0.60
CA LEU A 34 -15.15 35.98 1.10
C LEU A 34 -14.30 36.55 -0.05
N PRO A 35 -14.26 37.88 -0.21
CA PRO A 35 -13.55 38.54 -1.29
C PRO A 35 -12.05 38.58 -1.02
N SER A 36 -11.30 38.69 -2.11
CA SER A 36 -9.85 38.85 -2.19
C SER A 36 -9.32 39.91 -1.21
N ILE A 37 -8.57 39.48 -0.19
CA ILE A 37 -7.78 40.40 0.64
C ILE A 37 -6.33 40.28 0.18
N THR A 38 -5.91 41.28 -0.60
CA THR A 38 -4.53 41.49 -1.00
C THR A 38 -3.96 42.62 -0.14
N SER A 39 -3.01 42.29 0.74
CA SER A 39 -2.22 43.18 1.62
C SER A 39 -2.69 43.39 3.06
N ALA A 40 -1.71 43.63 3.94
CA ALA A 40 -1.79 43.56 5.40
C ALA A 40 -2.23 44.85 6.10
N SER A 41 -2.87 45.80 5.41
CA SER A 41 -3.22 47.11 5.98
C SER A 41 -4.69 47.30 6.40
N ASP A 42 -5.60 46.36 6.15
CA ASP A 42 -7.03 46.52 6.46
C ASP A 42 -7.47 45.85 7.77
N CYS A 43 -6.72 46.07 8.85
CA CYS A 43 -7.05 45.60 10.20
C CYS A 43 -7.48 46.76 11.12
N THR A 44 -8.50 47.55 10.77
CA THR A 44 -9.03 48.58 11.71
C THR A 44 -10.55 48.76 11.77
N SER A 45 -11.37 47.84 11.27
CA SER A 45 -12.81 47.94 11.51
C SER A 45 -13.53 46.59 11.55
N VAL A 46 -13.53 45.95 12.72
CA VAL A 46 -14.52 44.91 13.04
C VAL A 46 -15.45 45.48 14.12
N PRO A 47 -16.78 45.56 13.89
CA PRO A 47 -17.72 46.03 14.89
C PRO A 47 -17.75 45.12 16.12
N SER A 48 -17.74 45.77 17.27
CA SER A 48 -17.79 45.25 18.63
C SER A 48 -19.14 44.63 18.97
N THR A 49 -19.36 43.34 18.67
CA THR A 49 -20.48 42.58 19.26
C THR A 49 -20.10 41.13 19.56
N LEU A 50 -19.16 40.89 20.47
CA LEU A 50 -19.11 39.62 21.19
C LEU A 50 -18.80 39.91 22.66
N SER A 51 -19.77 39.63 23.53
CA SER A 51 -19.69 39.92 24.96
C SER A 51 -18.48 39.25 25.62
N GLU A 52 -17.83 39.98 26.52
CA GLU A 52 -16.58 39.58 27.22
C GLU A 52 -16.68 38.27 28.02
N LYS A 53 -17.87 37.72 28.20
CA LYS A 53 -18.10 36.40 28.82
C LYS A 53 -17.78 35.21 27.88
N LYS A 54 -17.68 35.41 26.56
CA LYS A 54 -17.24 34.36 25.61
C LYS A 54 -15.73 34.34 25.35
N ARG A 55 -14.95 35.29 25.89
CA ARG A 55 -13.49 35.30 25.74
C ARG A 55 -12.75 34.24 26.57
N LYS A 56 -13.36 33.70 27.63
CA LYS A 56 -12.69 32.72 28.52
C LYS A 56 -12.89 31.24 28.15
N ASN A 57 -13.81 30.92 27.24
CA ASN A 57 -14.07 29.54 26.79
C ASN A 57 -14.03 29.36 25.26
N ALA A 58 -13.60 30.38 24.51
CA ALA A 58 -13.30 30.21 23.10
C ALA A 58 -11.88 29.66 22.98
N THR A 59 -11.73 28.35 23.14
CA THR A 59 -10.51 27.65 22.71
C THR A 59 -10.37 27.94 21.23
N TYR A 60 -9.41 28.77 20.87
CA TYR A 60 -8.99 28.98 19.50
C TYR A 60 -8.60 27.59 18.95
N ILE A 61 -9.50 27.03 18.15
CA ILE A 61 -9.30 25.77 17.44
C ILE A 61 -8.69 26.18 16.10
N PRO A 62 -7.37 26.03 15.90
CA PRO A 62 -6.79 26.26 14.59
C PRO A 62 -7.36 25.21 13.64
N SER A 63 -7.41 25.57 12.36
CA SER A 63 -7.95 24.87 11.18
C SER A 63 -7.60 23.37 11.01
N TYR A 64 -6.83 22.77 11.91
CA TYR A 64 -6.54 21.34 11.97
C TYR A 64 -7.69 20.46 12.50
N GLN A 65 -8.75 21.06 13.05
CA GLN A 65 -9.82 20.32 13.72
C GLN A 65 -11.04 20.02 12.82
N ILE A 66 -10.95 20.26 11.51
CA ILE A 66 -12.01 19.95 10.54
C ILE A 66 -11.86 18.56 9.90
N LEU A 67 -10.70 17.89 10.03
CA LEU A 67 -10.50 16.56 9.45
C LEU A 67 -10.79 15.45 10.47
N ALA A 68 -11.99 15.48 11.02
CA ALA A 68 -12.54 14.40 11.82
C ALA A 68 -13.34 13.45 10.92
N THR A 69 -12.67 12.54 10.23
CA THR A 69 -13.31 11.34 9.67
C THR A 69 -12.39 10.14 9.90
N ASN A 70 -12.98 8.99 10.22
CA ASN A 70 -12.33 7.73 10.62
C ASN A 70 -11.52 7.05 9.49
N SER A 71 -10.99 7.82 8.54
CA SER A 71 -10.17 7.31 7.43
C SER A 71 -8.75 7.04 7.92
N SER A 72 -8.18 5.89 7.52
CA SER A 72 -6.76 5.55 7.70
C SER A 72 -5.83 6.69 7.27
N VAL A 73 -6.25 7.47 6.28
CA VAL A 73 -5.61 8.71 5.83
C VAL A 73 -5.47 9.73 6.96
N ALA A 74 -6.54 10.04 7.70
CA ALA A 74 -6.49 11.02 8.79
C ALA A 74 -5.59 10.56 9.94
N GLN A 75 -5.53 9.25 10.23
CA GLN A 75 -4.63 8.70 11.24
C GLN A 75 -3.16 8.74 10.80
N THR A 76 -2.88 8.40 9.54
CA THR A 76 -1.51 8.42 9.00
C THR A 76 -1.00 9.85 8.83
N PHE A 77 -1.84 10.76 8.32
CA PHE A 77 -1.53 12.20 8.31
C PHE A 77 -1.41 12.78 9.72
N ARG A 78 -2.18 12.31 10.72
CA ARG A 78 -1.97 12.67 12.13
C ARG A 78 -0.62 12.19 12.63
N LYS A 79 -0.22 10.93 12.38
CA LYS A 79 1.12 10.41 12.76
C LYS A 79 2.24 11.20 12.06
N MET A 80 2.11 11.47 10.76
CA MET A 80 3.06 12.28 10.00
C MET A 80 3.09 13.75 10.43
N ALA A 81 1.94 14.33 10.79
CA ALA A 81 1.83 15.69 11.30
C ALA A 81 2.41 15.82 12.70
N VAL A 82 2.18 14.82 13.57
CA VAL A 82 2.83 14.69 14.89
C VAL A 82 4.35 14.57 14.72
N ALA A 83 4.84 13.79 13.74
CA ALA A 83 6.27 13.73 13.41
C ALA A 83 6.82 15.04 12.80
N LYS A 84 5.95 15.91 12.26
CA LYS A 84 6.30 17.21 11.65
C LYS A 84 6.20 18.38 12.64
N THR A 85 5.54 18.22 13.78
CA THR A 85 5.47 19.23 14.85
C THR A 85 6.70 19.18 15.74
N ASN A 86 7.86 19.65 15.27
CA ASN A 86 9.04 20.04 16.07
C ASN A 86 9.45 19.12 17.26
N SER A 87 9.06 17.85 17.27
CA SER A 87 9.62 16.86 18.18
C SER A 87 10.69 16.11 17.39
N ASN A 88 11.86 15.92 18.00
CA ASN A 88 12.94 15.06 17.51
C ASN A 88 12.51 13.57 17.51
N ASP A 89 11.22 13.26 17.36
CA ASP A 89 10.73 11.89 17.39
C ASP A 89 11.08 11.25 16.04
N PRO A 90 11.85 10.15 16.04
CA PRO A 90 12.23 9.47 14.81
C PRO A 90 10.99 8.98 14.07
N ILE A 91 11.00 9.04 12.73
CA ILE A 91 10.00 8.30 11.95
C ILE A 91 10.23 6.82 12.24
N THR A 92 9.34 6.23 13.01
CA THR A 92 9.42 4.83 13.38
C THR A 92 9.04 3.94 12.21
N GLU A 93 9.55 2.71 12.23
CA GLU A 93 9.14 1.61 11.35
C GLU A 93 7.61 1.55 11.18
N ASP A 94 6.84 1.77 12.26
CA ASP A 94 5.38 1.78 12.25
C ASP A 94 4.76 2.76 11.24
N ILE A 95 5.39 3.92 11.02
CA ILE A 95 4.89 4.93 10.07
C ILE A 95 5.16 4.46 8.64
N ALA A 96 6.35 3.89 8.39
CA ALA A 96 6.70 3.33 7.08
C ALA A 96 5.81 2.13 6.75
N LYS A 97 5.57 1.24 7.72
CA LYS A 97 4.67 0.10 7.59
C LYS A 97 3.24 0.54 7.32
N ALA A 98 2.71 1.48 8.10
CA ALA A 98 1.36 2.00 7.89
C ALA A 98 1.19 2.68 6.52
N ALA A 99 2.22 3.37 6.01
CA ALA A 99 2.20 3.92 4.66
C ALA A 99 2.22 2.82 3.59
N ALA A 100 3.01 1.75 3.79
CA ALA A 100 3.09 0.61 2.89
C ALA A 100 1.78 -0.20 2.83
N GLU A 101 1.07 -0.34 3.96
CA GLU A 101 -0.24 -1.01 4.05
C GLU A 101 -1.39 -0.16 3.47
N ASN A 102 -1.19 1.14 3.27
CA ASN A 102 -2.25 2.05 2.84
C ASN A 102 -2.55 1.88 1.34
N GLY A 103 -3.65 1.20 1.02
CA GLY A 103 -4.08 0.98 -0.36
C GLY A 103 -4.50 2.25 -1.10
N ASP A 104 -5.15 3.19 -0.40
CA ASP A 104 -5.75 4.39 -1.01
C ASP A 104 -4.72 5.45 -1.42
N SER A 105 -3.74 5.70 -0.55
CA SER A 105 -2.81 6.83 -0.65
C SER A 105 -1.36 6.47 -0.31
N GLY A 106 -1.05 5.19 -0.09
CA GLY A 106 0.30 4.74 0.23
C GLY A 106 1.31 5.10 -0.86
N LYS A 107 0.91 5.05 -2.13
CA LYS A 107 1.76 5.42 -3.27
C LYS A 107 2.12 6.91 -3.32
N GLU A 108 1.30 7.80 -2.75
CA GLU A 108 1.63 9.23 -2.60
C GLU A 108 2.41 9.52 -1.32
N ILE A 109 2.13 8.79 -0.25
CA ILE A 109 2.76 8.98 1.07
C ILE A 109 4.19 8.45 1.09
N MET A 110 4.42 7.24 0.59
CA MET A 110 5.72 6.57 0.66
C MET A 110 6.87 7.35 -0.01
N PRO A 111 6.69 7.98 -1.19
CA PRO A 111 7.70 8.88 -1.76
C PRO A 111 8.09 10.01 -0.81
N LEU A 112 7.11 10.64 -0.13
CA LEU A 112 7.37 11.77 0.78
C LEU A 112 8.21 11.34 1.99
N LEU A 113 7.96 10.14 2.52
CA LEU A 113 8.75 9.56 3.61
C LEU A 113 10.19 9.30 3.15
N LEU A 114 10.37 8.68 1.98
CA LEU A 114 11.69 8.35 1.45
C LEU A 114 12.51 9.57 1.01
N ASP A 115 11.87 10.66 0.57
CA ASP A 115 12.56 11.85 0.06
C ASP A 115 12.92 12.85 1.17
N LYS A 116 12.02 13.08 2.13
CA LYS A 116 12.25 14.12 3.15
C LYS A 116 13.06 13.63 4.35
N ARG A 117 13.05 12.33 4.62
CA ARG A 117 13.55 11.74 5.87
C ARG A 117 14.35 10.46 5.62
N ARG A 118 15.05 10.37 4.48
CA ARG A 118 15.75 9.17 4.01
C ARG A 118 16.58 8.47 5.11
N ALA A 119 17.32 9.23 5.91
CA ALA A 119 18.19 8.70 6.96
C ALA A 119 17.44 8.22 8.22
N GLU A 120 16.20 8.67 8.43
CA GLU A 120 15.40 8.34 9.62
C GLU A 120 14.44 7.16 9.36
N VAL A 121 14.06 6.94 8.10
CA VAL A 121 13.13 5.88 7.72
C VAL A 121 13.87 4.55 7.62
N GLN A 122 13.60 3.66 8.57
CA GLN A 122 14.02 2.26 8.51
C GLN A 122 13.05 1.46 7.64
N ILE A 123 13.59 0.81 6.60
CA ILE A 123 12.83 -0.12 5.77
C ILE A 123 13.18 -1.52 6.24
N THR A 124 12.29 -2.09 7.03
CA THR A 124 12.41 -3.46 7.56
C THR A 124 11.66 -4.44 6.65
N GLU A 125 11.86 -5.74 6.90
CA GLU A 125 11.10 -6.81 6.25
C GLU A 125 9.59 -6.60 6.39
N ASP A 126 9.12 -6.17 7.55
CA ASP A 126 7.71 -5.90 7.83
C ASP A 126 7.11 -4.82 6.91
N VAL A 127 7.87 -3.76 6.63
CA VAL A 127 7.46 -2.70 5.69
C VAL A 127 7.38 -3.24 4.26
N ILE A 128 8.33 -4.09 3.88
CA ILE A 128 8.39 -4.69 2.54
C ILE A 128 7.24 -5.70 2.37
N LYS A 129 6.98 -6.54 3.38
CA LYS A 129 5.88 -7.50 3.42
C LYS A 129 4.52 -6.79 3.36
N ALA A 130 4.37 -5.68 4.09
CA ALA A 130 3.20 -4.80 3.98
C ALA A 130 2.98 -4.28 2.55
N ALA A 131 4.04 -3.81 1.88
CA ALA A 131 3.94 -3.38 0.50
C ALA A 131 3.58 -4.54 -0.45
N ALA A 132 4.14 -5.74 -0.24
CA ALA A 132 3.82 -6.93 -1.03
C ALA A 132 2.36 -7.40 -0.86
N GLY A 133 1.83 -7.29 0.36
CA GLY A 133 0.44 -7.63 0.69
C GLY A 133 -0.58 -6.56 0.34
N ASN A 134 -0.16 -5.35 -0.05
CA ASN A 134 -1.07 -4.26 -0.41
C ASN A 134 -1.71 -4.53 -1.78
N ARG A 135 -3.03 -4.69 -1.78
CA ARG A 135 -3.82 -5.10 -2.94
C ARG A 135 -3.98 -4.01 -4.00
N GLU A 136 -4.07 -2.76 -3.56
CA GLU A 136 -4.44 -1.60 -4.38
C GLU A 136 -3.22 -0.85 -4.94
N SER A 137 -2.24 -0.55 -4.07
CA SER A 137 -1.05 0.27 -4.39
C SER A 137 0.28 -0.48 -4.19
N GLY A 138 0.23 -1.78 -3.89
CA GLY A 138 1.41 -2.55 -3.50
C GLY A 138 2.49 -2.60 -4.57
N LYS A 139 2.11 -2.68 -5.85
CA LYS A 139 3.05 -2.68 -6.98
C LYS A 139 3.86 -1.39 -7.04
N GLU A 140 3.21 -0.23 -6.97
CA GLU A 140 3.83 1.09 -7.03
C GLU A 140 4.74 1.31 -5.82
N ILE A 141 4.26 0.94 -4.63
CA ILE A 141 5.03 1.06 -3.39
C ILE A 141 6.26 0.15 -3.44
N MET A 142 6.11 -1.11 -3.86
CA MET A 142 7.22 -2.06 -3.99
C MET A 142 8.25 -1.59 -5.02
N ALA A 143 7.81 -1.08 -6.18
CA ALA A 143 8.71 -0.54 -7.19
C ALA A 143 9.53 0.63 -6.64
N LEU A 144 8.87 1.56 -5.95
CA LEU A 144 9.51 2.72 -5.32
C LEU A 144 10.51 2.32 -4.23
N LEU A 145 10.16 1.34 -3.39
CA LEU A 145 11.06 0.78 -2.39
C LEU A 145 12.32 0.19 -3.03
N LEU A 146 12.16 -0.69 -4.03
CA LEU A 146 13.28 -1.31 -4.73
C LEU A 146 14.15 -0.29 -5.49
N ASP A 147 13.55 0.76 -6.05
CA ASP A 147 14.30 1.78 -6.80
C ASP A 147 15.05 2.74 -5.88
N LYS A 148 14.47 3.14 -4.75
CA LYS A 148 15.07 4.16 -3.86
C LYS A 148 15.92 3.55 -2.74
N ARG A 149 15.64 2.32 -2.32
CA ARG A 149 16.29 1.64 -1.18
C ARG A 149 16.75 0.22 -1.54
N GLY A 150 16.88 -0.10 -2.83
CA GLY A 150 17.25 -1.44 -3.33
C GLY A 150 18.38 -2.14 -2.58
N PRO A 151 19.56 -1.51 -2.36
CA PRO A 151 20.67 -2.14 -1.64
C PRO A 151 20.39 -2.51 -0.18
N GLU A 152 19.38 -1.90 0.43
CA GLU A 152 18.99 -2.13 1.83
C GLU A 152 17.88 -3.18 1.95
N ILE A 153 17.18 -3.45 0.84
CA ILE A 153 16.06 -4.39 0.79
C ILE A 153 16.60 -5.79 0.48
N GLN A 154 16.15 -6.77 1.26
CA GLN A 154 16.32 -8.18 0.95
C GLN A 154 14.93 -8.78 0.64
N ILE A 155 14.85 -9.57 -0.43
CA ILE A 155 13.62 -10.31 -0.73
C ILE A 155 13.67 -11.64 0.00
N THR A 156 12.93 -11.72 1.11
CA THR A 156 12.79 -12.94 1.93
C THR A 156 11.64 -13.80 1.42
N GLU A 157 11.61 -15.06 1.86
CA GLU A 157 10.50 -15.97 1.58
C GLU A 157 9.14 -15.38 1.99
N ASP A 158 9.07 -14.72 3.14
CA ASP A 158 7.87 -14.09 3.68
C ASP A 158 7.32 -12.97 2.79
N VAL A 159 8.23 -12.19 2.17
CA VAL A 159 7.86 -11.16 1.19
C VAL A 159 7.30 -11.78 -0.09
N VAL A 160 7.95 -12.86 -0.57
CA VAL A 160 7.49 -13.58 -1.77
C VAL A 160 6.14 -14.25 -1.51
N LYS A 161 5.96 -14.86 -0.34
CA LYS A 161 4.70 -15.47 0.09
C LYS A 161 3.59 -14.43 0.18
N ALA A 162 3.84 -13.27 0.78
CA ALA A 162 2.85 -12.18 0.83
C ALA A 162 2.44 -11.69 -0.57
N ALA A 163 3.38 -11.62 -1.52
CA ALA A 163 3.06 -11.29 -2.91
C ALA A 163 2.25 -12.40 -3.60
N ALA A 164 2.55 -13.66 -3.33
CA ALA A 164 1.79 -14.81 -3.85
C ALA A 164 0.36 -14.89 -3.29
N GLU A 165 0.16 -14.51 -2.03
CA GLU A 165 -1.15 -14.43 -1.37
C GLU A 165 -1.98 -13.20 -1.79
N ASN A 166 -1.40 -12.24 -2.49
CA ASN A 166 -2.10 -11.00 -2.85
C ASN A 166 -3.13 -11.25 -3.99
N TRP A 167 -4.41 -11.06 -3.66
CA TRP A 167 -5.54 -11.41 -4.53
C TRP A 167 -5.72 -10.48 -5.73
N GLU A 168 -5.20 -9.25 -5.68
CA GLU A 168 -5.44 -8.25 -6.73
C GLU A 168 -4.18 -7.98 -7.53
N SER A 169 -3.10 -7.60 -6.85
CA SER A 169 -1.84 -7.18 -7.47
C SER A 169 -0.71 -8.23 -7.41
N GLY A 170 -1.01 -9.45 -6.92
CA GLY A 170 0.01 -10.47 -6.66
C GLY A 170 0.86 -10.83 -7.86
N LYS A 171 0.27 -11.02 -9.05
CA LYS A 171 1.03 -11.29 -10.28
C LYS A 171 2.00 -10.16 -10.62
N GLU A 172 1.54 -8.92 -10.56
CA GLU A 172 2.31 -7.73 -10.91
C GLU A 172 3.48 -7.51 -9.94
N ILE A 173 3.24 -7.74 -8.65
CA ILE A 173 4.28 -7.67 -7.62
C ILE A 173 5.29 -8.80 -7.80
N MET A 174 4.84 -10.05 -8.00
CA MET A 174 5.73 -11.18 -8.25
C MET A 174 6.59 -10.98 -9.50
N ALA A 175 6.00 -10.45 -10.59
CA ALA A 175 6.74 -10.15 -11.81
C ALA A 175 7.84 -9.10 -11.56
N LEU A 176 7.50 -8.03 -10.82
CA LEU A 176 8.46 -7.00 -10.42
C LEU A 176 9.61 -7.57 -9.58
N LEU A 177 9.31 -8.45 -8.62
CA LEU A 177 10.34 -9.12 -7.79
C LEU A 177 11.28 -9.97 -8.64
N PHE A 178 10.74 -10.77 -9.57
CA PHE A 178 11.57 -11.54 -10.49
C PHE A 178 12.44 -10.66 -11.41
N ASP A 179 11.87 -9.57 -11.93
CA ASP A 179 12.57 -8.72 -12.89
C ASP A 179 13.68 -7.89 -12.24
N LYS A 180 13.49 -7.42 -10.99
CA LYS A 180 14.48 -6.60 -10.28
C LYS A 180 15.42 -7.40 -9.38
N ARG A 181 14.93 -8.49 -8.76
CA ARG A 181 15.64 -9.25 -7.70
C ARG A 181 15.52 -10.76 -7.91
N GLY A 182 15.43 -11.21 -9.17
CA GLY A 182 15.14 -12.60 -9.50
C GLY A 182 16.05 -13.64 -8.85
N ALA A 183 17.31 -13.35 -8.55
CA ALA A 183 18.21 -14.28 -7.86
C ALA A 183 17.86 -14.50 -6.37
N GLU A 184 17.18 -13.54 -5.73
CA GLU A 184 16.76 -13.61 -4.33
C GLU A 184 15.37 -14.24 -4.17
N VAL A 185 14.58 -14.30 -5.25
CA VAL A 185 13.25 -14.90 -5.21
C VAL A 185 13.37 -16.42 -5.08
N GLN A 186 13.21 -16.89 -3.85
CA GLN A 186 13.13 -18.30 -3.49
C GLN A 186 11.69 -18.79 -3.62
N ILE A 187 11.49 -19.88 -4.38
CA ILE A 187 10.18 -20.51 -4.56
C ILE A 187 10.15 -21.77 -3.70
N SER A 188 9.74 -21.59 -2.46
CA SER A 188 9.49 -22.68 -1.52
C SER A 188 8.11 -23.30 -1.74
N GLU A 189 7.88 -24.47 -1.14
CA GLU A 189 6.57 -25.11 -1.12
C GLU A 189 5.48 -24.18 -0.56
N ASP A 190 5.80 -23.43 0.49
CA ASP A 190 4.90 -22.47 1.13
C ASP A 190 4.45 -21.35 0.18
N VAL A 191 5.38 -20.83 -0.65
CA VAL A 191 5.06 -19.83 -1.68
C VAL A 191 4.16 -20.43 -2.76
N VAL A 192 4.43 -21.66 -3.20
CA VAL A 192 3.62 -22.32 -4.22
C VAL A 192 2.23 -22.66 -3.68
N LYS A 193 2.13 -23.13 -2.44
CA LYS A 193 0.87 -23.41 -1.75
C LYS A 193 0.03 -22.14 -1.59
N ALA A 194 0.65 -21.03 -1.21
CA ALA A 194 0.02 -19.71 -1.18
C ALA A 194 -0.54 -19.29 -2.56
N ALA A 195 0.25 -19.45 -3.62
CA ALA A 195 -0.20 -19.15 -4.98
C ALA A 195 -1.34 -20.08 -5.43
N ALA A 196 -1.29 -21.37 -5.10
CA ALA A 196 -2.31 -22.35 -5.42
C ALA A 196 -3.64 -22.08 -4.68
N GLY A 197 -3.58 -21.63 -3.43
CA GLY A 197 -4.75 -21.23 -2.64
C GLY A 197 -5.29 -19.83 -2.93
N ASN A 198 -4.63 -19.03 -3.77
CA ASN A 198 -5.08 -17.67 -4.09
C ASN A 198 -6.26 -17.72 -5.07
N GLU A 199 -7.44 -17.34 -4.59
CA GLU A 199 -8.73 -17.44 -5.30
C GLU A 199 -8.81 -16.58 -6.57
N TYR A 200 -8.16 -15.42 -6.59
CA TYR A 200 -8.38 -14.42 -7.66
C TYR A 200 -7.18 -14.25 -8.60
N ASN A 201 -5.96 -14.35 -8.07
CA ASN A 201 -4.73 -14.18 -8.83
C ASN A 201 -3.92 -15.48 -8.93
N GLY A 202 -4.32 -16.54 -8.21
CA GLY A 202 -3.53 -17.76 -8.07
C GLY A 202 -3.12 -18.40 -9.38
N LYS A 203 -4.02 -18.53 -10.35
CA LYS A 203 -3.69 -19.03 -11.70
C LYS A 203 -2.55 -18.24 -12.36
N LYS A 204 -2.62 -16.91 -12.32
CA LYS A 204 -1.64 -16.04 -12.98
C LYS A 204 -0.30 -16.06 -12.26
N VAL A 205 -0.32 -16.11 -10.92
CA VAL A 205 0.89 -16.27 -10.10
C VAL A 205 1.54 -17.63 -10.37
N MET A 206 0.77 -18.72 -10.32
CA MET A 206 1.25 -20.07 -10.62
C MET A 206 1.86 -20.17 -12.02
N ALA A 207 1.19 -19.61 -13.04
CA ALA A 207 1.75 -19.57 -14.40
C ALA A 207 3.10 -18.84 -14.44
N LEU A 208 3.21 -17.69 -13.77
CA LEU A 208 4.46 -16.93 -13.69
C LEU A 208 5.58 -17.71 -12.98
N LEU A 209 5.26 -18.44 -11.90
CA LEU A 209 6.22 -19.29 -11.20
C LEU A 209 6.79 -20.35 -12.14
N PHE A 210 5.93 -21.07 -12.87
CA PHE A 210 6.38 -22.07 -13.85
C PHE A 210 7.14 -21.44 -15.02
N ASP A 211 6.78 -20.25 -15.47
CA ASP A 211 7.50 -19.57 -16.56
C ASP A 211 8.90 -19.12 -16.13
N LYS A 212 9.09 -18.73 -14.86
CA LYS A 212 10.38 -18.23 -14.34
C LYS A 212 11.28 -19.31 -13.73
N ARG A 213 10.72 -20.45 -13.30
CA ARG A 213 11.44 -21.51 -12.57
C ARG A 213 11.21 -22.93 -13.11
N GLY A 214 10.20 -23.15 -13.94
CA GLY A 214 9.95 -24.44 -14.58
C GLY A 214 9.86 -25.59 -13.58
N ALA A 215 10.76 -26.57 -13.73
CA ALA A 215 10.83 -27.76 -12.88
C ALA A 215 11.33 -27.50 -11.45
N GLU A 216 11.88 -26.31 -11.16
CA GLU A 216 12.29 -25.95 -9.79
C GLU A 216 11.11 -25.58 -8.90
N VAL A 217 9.89 -25.47 -9.44
CA VAL A 217 8.68 -25.19 -8.65
C VAL A 217 8.29 -26.46 -7.87
N PRO A 218 8.38 -26.47 -6.53
CA PRO A 218 8.03 -27.65 -5.73
C PRO A 218 6.52 -27.89 -5.75
N ILE A 219 6.10 -29.04 -6.27
CA ILE A 219 4.70 -29.49 -6.27
C ILE A 219 4.57 -30.66 -5.30
N SER A 220 4.05 -30.38 -4.12
CA SER A 220 3.70 -31.38 -3.10
C SER A 220 2.21 -31.71 -3.12
N GLU A 221 1.82 -32.75 -2.38
CA GLU A 221 0.41 -33.07 -2.14
C GLU A 221 -0.35 -31.88 -1.52
N ASP A 222 0.28 -31.14 -0.61
CA ASP A 222 -0.29 -29.96 0.04
C ASP A 222 -0.60 -28.83 -0.95
N VAL A 223 0.26 -28.62 -1.96
CA VAL A 223 0.04 -27.68 -3.06
C VAL A 223 -1.16 -28.13 -3.91
N VAL A 224 -1.22 -29.41 -4.23
CA VAL A 224 -2.32 -29.98 -5.03
C VAL A 224 -3.64 -29.90 -4.27
N LYS A 225 -3.64 -30.16 -2.96
CA LYS A 225 -4.80 -30.02 -2.08
C LYS A 225 -5.26 -28.57 -1.99
N ALA A 226 -4.33 -27.61 -1.87
CA ALA A 226 -4.66 -26.19 -1.88
C ALA A 226 -5.30 -25.74 -3.21
N ALA A 227 -4.78 -26.22 -4.35
CA ALA A 227 -5.37 -25.96 -5.65
C ALA A 227 -6.76 -26.61 -5.80
N ALA A 228 -6.93 -27.85 -5.34
CA ALA A 228 -8.19 -28.57 -5.39
C ALA A 228 -9.29 -27.90 -4.54
N GLY A 229 -8.93 -27.41 -3.34
CA GLY A 229 -9.85 -26.70 -2.45
C GLY A 229 -10.16 -25.25 -2.84
N ASN A 230 -9.52 -24.69 -3.86
CA ASN A 230 -9.71 -23.31 -4.29
C ASN A 230 -10.99 -23.18 -5.15
N GLY A 231 -12.04 -22.58 -4.58
CA GLY A 231 -13.35 -22.51 -5.22
C GLY A 231 -13.43 -21.62 -6.46
N GLU A 232 -12.58 -20.61 -6.57
CA GLU A 232 -12.66 -19.60 -7.64
C GLU A 232 -11.71 -19.91 -8.81
N SER A 233 -10.44 -20.24 -8.52
CA SER A 233 -9.40 -20.50 -9.54
C SER A 233 -8.88 -21.94 -9.54
N GLY A 234 -9.39 -22.81 -8.66
CA GLY A 234 -8.83 -24.15 -8.45
C GLY A 234 -8.85 -25.03 -9.69
N LYS A 235 -9.92 -24.97 -10.49
CA LYS A 235 -10.03 -25.73 -11.74
C LYS A 235 -8.91 -25.36 -12.72
N GLU A 236 -8.67 -24.07 -12.92
CA GLU A 236 -7.62 -23.59 -13.82
C GLU A 236 -6.22 -23.90 -13.29
N ILE A 237 -6.02 -23.82 -11.97
CA ILE A 237 -4.75 -24.16 -11.34
C ILE A 237 -4.48 -25.66 -11.46
N MET A 238 -5.45 -26.51 -11.16
CA MET A 238 -5.35 -27.97 -11.32
C MET A 238 -5.06 -28.36 -12.77
N ALA A 239 -5.72 -27.73 -13.74
CA ALA A 239 -5.42 -27.94 -15.15
C ALA A 239 -3.98 -27.54 -15.51
N LEU A 240 -3.48 -26.44 -14.93
CA LEU A 240 -2.10 -26.00 -15.15
C LEU A 240 -1.10 -26.99 -14.55
N LEU A 241 -1.34 -27.46 -13.33
CA LEU A 241 -0.52 -28.47 -12.66
C LEU A 241 -0.43 -29.76 -13.49
N LEU A 242 -1.57 -30.31 -13.92
CA LEU A 242 -1.62 -31.53 -14.73
C LEU A 242 -0.88 -31.39 -16.07
N ASN A 243 -0.93 -30.22 -16.70
CA ASN A 243 -0.22 -29.96 -17.95
C ASN A 243 1.30 -29.84 -17.76
N LYS A 244 1.77 -29.33 -16.62
CA LYS A 244 3.20 -29.07 -16.36
C LYS A 244 3.90 -30.25 -15.68
N CYS A 245 3.21 -30.94 -14.77
CA CYS A 245 3.77 -31.95 -13.87
C CYS A 245 2.96 -33.26 -13.85
N GLY A 246 2.12 -33.52 -14.87
CA GLY A 246 1.16 -34.63 -14.92
C GLY A 246 1.61 -35.98 -14.34
N PRO A 247 2.80 -36.53 -14.64
CA PRO A 247 3.23 -37.82 -14.10
C PRO A 247 3.71 -37.78 -12.63
N GLU A 248 3.98 -36.61 -12.06
CA GLU A 248 4.51 -36.45 -10.69
C GLU A 248 3.42 -36.09 -9.67
N ILE A 249 2.24 -35.67 -10.14
CA ILE A 249 1.13 -35.25 -9.28
C ILE A 249 0.48 -36.46 -8.64
N GLN A 250 0.49 -36.49 -7.31
CA GLN A 250 -0.24 -37.48 -6.52
C GLN A 250 -1.66 -36.99 -6.28
N ILE A 251 -2.64 -37.76 -6.78
CA ILE A 251 -4.06 -37.56 -6.47
C ILE A 251 -4.44 -38.55 -5.39
N SER A 252 -4.45 -38.09 -4.14
CA SER A 252 -4.88 -38.86 -2.97
C SER A 252 -6.37 -38.66 -2.68
N GLU A 253 -6.91 -39.43 -1.74
CA GLU A 253 -8.28 -39.25 -1.24
C GLU A 253 -8.49 -37.85 -0.66
N ASP A 254 -7.53 -37.35 0.12
CA ASP A 254 -7.50 -35.99 0.67
C ASP A 254 -7.63 -34.89 -0.40
N VAL A 255 -7.00 -35.07 -1.56
CA VAL A 255 -7.09 -34.14 -2.68
C VAL A 255 -8.49 -34.16 -3.29
N VAL A 256 -9.09 -35.36 -3.41
CA VAL A 256 -10.45 -35.52 -3.95
C VAL A 256 -11.49 -34.94 -2.98
N GLU A 257 -11.30 -35.14 -1.67
CA GLU A 257 -12.15 -34.55 -0.64
C GLU A 257 -12.07 -33.02 -0.66
N ALA A 258 -10.86 -32.45 -0.70
CA ALA A 258 -10.68 -31.00 -0.82
C ALA A 258 -11.37 -30.42 -2.07
N ALA A 259 -11.31 -31.13 -3.21
CA ALA A 259 -12.02 -30.74 -4.42
C ALA A 259 -13.55 -30.77 -4.23
N ALA A 260 -14.07 -31.78 -3.53
CA ALA A 260 -15.50 -31.93 -3.28
C ALA A 260 -16.07 -30.89 -2.30
N GLU A 261 -15.26 -30.40 -1.37
CA GLU A 261 -15.63 -29.35 -0.41
C GLU A 261 -15.51 -27.93 -0.99
N SER A 262 -14.77 -27.75 -2.09
CA SER A 262 -14.65 -26.46 -2.76
C SER A 262 -16.05 -25.98 -3.22
N LYS A 263 -16.46 -24.80 -2.75
CA LYS A 263 -17.80 -24.26 -3.05
C LYS A 263 -17.85 -23.89 -4.53
N VAL A 264 -18.50 -24.72 -5.33
CA VAL A 264 -18.88 -24.38 -6.71
C VAL A 264 -19.91 -23.24 -6.63
N GLN A 265 -19.49 -22.00 -6.90
CA GLN A 265 -20.40 -20.88 -7.17
C GLN A 265 -20.76 -20.80 -8.64
#